data_AF-A0A936G2L6-F1
#
_entry.id   AF-A0A936G2L6-F1
#
_cell.length_a   1.000
_cell.length_b   1.000
_cell.length_c   1.000
_cell.angle_alpha   90.00
_cell.angle_beta   90.00
_cell.angle_gamma   90.00
#
_symmetry.space_group_name_H-M   'P 1'
#
loop_
_entity.id
_entity.type
_entity.pdbx_description
1 polymer ?
#
loop_
_entity_poly.entity_id
_entity_poly.type
_entity_poly.pdbx_seq_one_letter_code
_entity_poly.pdbx_strand_id
1 'polypeptide(L)'
;MATTRVLHHTQLLNRLSERGRLTPVSPPGESGGTKDASTALTVLLSTGVTLGRHNHVYAPPRELLGALPEVSALSEMPRHGEKSFCCGAGGARMW
;
A
#
# COMPACT_ATOMS: atom_id res chain seq x y z
N MET A 1 -8.88 -19.47 26.29
CA MET A 1 -9.37 -19.46 24.89
C MET A 1 -8.36 -18.70 24.04
N ALA A 2 -7.87 -19.28 22.94
CA ALA A 2 -7.01 -18.56 22.01
C ALA A 2 -7.86 -17.68 21.10
N THR A 3 -7.56 -16.39 21.02
CA THR A 3 -8.24 -15.44 20.14
C THR A 3 -7.54 -15.41 18.78
N THR A 4 -8.25 -15.79 17.73
CA THR A 4 -7.73 -15.66 16.35
C THR A 4 -7.77 -14.19 15.95
N ARG A 5 -6.62 -13.64 15.59
CA ARG A 5 -6.49 -12.25 15.14
C ARG A 5 -6.43 -12.20 13.62
N VAL A 6 -7.42 -11.55 13.01
CA VAL A 6 -7.41 -11.25 11.57
C VAL A 6 -6.66 -9.94 11.33
N LEU A 7 -5.77 -9.94 10.34
CA LEU A 7 -4.98 -8.77 9.92
C LEU A 7 -5.13 -8.60 8.41
N HIS A 8 -5.19 -7.35 7.95
CA HIS A 8 -5.00 -7.05 6.54
C HIS A 8 -3.52 -7.23 6.17
N HIS A 9 -3.22 -7.69 4.94
CA HIS A 9 -1.84 -7.98 4.52
C HIS A 9 -0.92 -6.76 4.67
N THR A 10 -1.40 -5.54 4.43
CA THR A 10 -0.60 -4.32 4.67
C THR A 10 -0.19 -4.14 6.12
N GLN A 11 -1.02 -4.53 7.10
CA GLN A 11 -0.66 -4.49 8.52
C GLN A 11 0.41 -5.52 8.86
N LEU A 12 0.33 -6.71 8.26
CA LEU A 12 1.33 -7.76 8.46
C LEU A 12 2.67 -7.37 7.84
N LEU A 13 2.66 -6.97 6.57
CA LEU A 13 3.86 -6.57 5.82
C LEU A 13 4.54 -5.38 6.48
N ASN A 14 3.78 -4.37 6.92
CA ASN A 14 4.36 -3.20 7.59
C ASN A 14 5.10 -3.60 8.88
N ARG A 15 4.49 -4.46 9.70
CA ARG A 15 5.14 -5.00 10.92
C ARG A 15 6.40 -5.81 10.61
N LEU A 16 6.41 -6.57 9.51
CA LEU A 16 7.59 -7.33 9.11
C LEU A 16 8.70 -6.39 8.62
N SER A 17 8.33 -5.34 7.89
CA SER A 17 9.25 -4.31 7.41
C SER A 17 9.88 -3.54 8.58
N GLU A 18 9.07 -3.04 9.52
CA GLU A 18 9.52 -2.35 10.73
C GLU A 18 10.45 -3.21 11.60
N ARG A 19 10.22 -4.52 11.65
CA ARG A 19 11.03 -5.46 12.42
C ARG A 19 12.29 -5.92 11.68
N GLY A 20 12.57 -5.38 10.48
CA GLY A 20 13.70 -5.79 9.65
C GLY A 20 13.62 -7.25 9.15
N ARG A 21 12.44 -7.87 9.22
CA ARG A 21 12.20 -9.25 8.74
C ARG A 21 11.77 -9.30 7.27
N LEU A 22 11.43 -8.14 6.70
CA LEU A 22 11.11 -7.94 5.30
C LEU A 22 11.85 -6.69 4.84
N THR A 23 12.72 -6.83 3.85
CA THR A 23 13.48 -5.70 3.30
C THR A 23 12.95 -5.39 1.91
N PRO A 24 12.43 -4.17 1.67
CA PRO A 24 12.13 -3.69 0.33
C PRO A 24 13.38 -3.77 -0.55
N VAL A 25 13.25 -4.42 -1.69
CA VAL A 25 14.31 -4.54 -2.69
C VAL A 25 13.80 -4.05 -4.02
N SER A 26 14.71 -3.51 -4.82
CA SER A 26 14.37 -3.17 -6.19
C SER A 26 13.95 -4.39 -6.99
N PRO A 27 13.01 -4.23 -7.95
CA PRO A 27 12.66 -5.31 -8.84
C PRO A 27 13.94 -5.87 -9.49
N PRO A 28 14.12 -7.21 -9.54
CA PRO A 28 15.21 -7.79 -10.31
C PRO A 28 15.00 -7.35 -11.76
N GLY A 29 15.93 -6.54 -12.27
CA GLY A 29 15.78 -5.88 -13.55
C GLY A 29 15.52 -6.90 -14.67
N GLU A 30 14.63 -6.56 -15.60
CA GLU A 30 14.88 -6.97 -16.96
C GLU A 30 16.26 -6.40 -17.32
N SER A 31 17.23 -7.30 -17.51
CA SER A 31 18.64 -7.00 -17.72
C SER A 31 18.83 -5.84 -18.71
N GLY A 32 19.37 -4.69 -18.26
CA GLY A 32 19.96 -3.70 -19.17
C GLY A 32 19.64 -2.21 -18.95
N GLY A 33 18.89 -1.82 -17.92
CA GLY A 33 18.67 -0.40 -17.61
C GLY A 33 19.60 0.09 -16.50
N THR A 34 20.47 1.05 -16.81
CA THR A 34 21.20 1.87 -15.85
C THR A 34 20.26 2.43 -14.76
N LYS A 35 20.80 2.72 -13.56
CA LYS A 35 20.10 3.42 -12.46
C LYS A 35 19.81 4.88 -12.87
N ASP A 36 19.02 5.05 -13.91
CA ASP A 36 18.64 6.34 -14.43
C ASP A 36 17.41 6.81 -13.65
N ALA A 37 17.17 8.12 -13.69
CA ALA A 37 15.95 8.75 -13.18
C ALA A 37 14.63 8.16 -13.76
N SER A 38 14.72 7.18 -14.67
CA SER A 38 13.62 6.44 -15.32
C SER A 38 12.97 5.35 -14.45
N THR A 39 13.55 4.96 -13.30
CA THR A 39 12.97 3.95 -12.39
C THR A 39 12.18 4.58 -11.22
N ALA A 40 12.19 5.91 -11.10
CA ALA A 40 11.49 6.63 -10.05
C ALA A 40 9.96 6.58 -10.27
N LEU A 41 9.24 5.89 -9.40
CA LEU A 41 7.80 5.70 -9.47
C LEU A 41 7.06 6.78 -8.67
N THR A 42 6.15 7.50 -9.35
CA THR A 42 5.11 8.27 -8.67
C THR A 42 3.89 7.38 -8.49
N VAL A 43 3.48 7.17 -7.24
CA VAL A 43 2.35 6.32 -6.87
C VAL A 43 1.18 7.18 -6.42
N LEU A 44 0.02 7.00 -7.05
CA LEU A 44 -1.26 7.55 -6.58
C LEU A 44 -1.99 6.49 -5.76
N LEU A 45 -2.12 6.71 -4.45
CA LEU A 45 -2.76 5.74 -3.55
C LEU A 45 -4.28 5.94 -3.47
N SER A 46 -5.02 4.86 -3.72
CA SER A 46 -6.45 4.74 -3.41
C SER A 46 -6.67 3.66 -2.35
N THR A 47 -7.30 4.04 -1.24
CA THR A 47 -7.57 3.11 -0.13
C THR A 47 -8.99 2.56 -0.23
N GLY A 48 -9.12 1.23 -0.21
CA GLY A 48 -10.43 0.58 -0.24
C GLY A 48 -11.31 0.98 0.95
N VAL A 49 -12.61 1.14 0.72
CA VAL A 49 -13.58 1.61 1.73
C VAL A 49 -13.59 0.72 2.97
N THR A 50 -13.50 -0.60 2.81
CA THR A 50 -13.44 -1.54 3.95
C THR A 50 -12.17 -1.37 4.77
N LEU A 51 -11.01 -1.21 4.11
CA LEU A 51 -9.74 -1.06 4.81
C LEU A 51 -9.66 0.26 5.59
N GLY A 52 -10.06 1.36 4.94
CA GLY A 52 -10.06 2.69 5.54
C GLY A 52 -11.26 2.93 6.44
N ARG A 53 -12.43 3.21 5.84
CA ARG A 53 -13.62 3.70 6.56
C ARG A 53 -14.16 2.73 7.60
N HIS A 54 -14.13 1.42 7.33
CA HIS A 54 -14.71 0.42 8.22
C HIS A 54 -13.71 -0.14 9.23
N ASN A 55 -12.48 -0.41 8.79
CA ASN A 55 -11.44 -1.02 9.64
C ASN A 55 -10.45 -0.02 10.23
N HIS A 56 -10.53 1.26 9.86
CA HIS A 56 -9.67 2.34 10.32
C HIS A 56 -8.17 2.10 10.11
N VAL A 57 -7.81 1.38 9.04
CA VAL A 57 -6.42 1.07 8.68
C VAL A 57 -5.93 2.02 7.60
N TYR A 58 -5.09 2.98 8.00
CA TYR A 58 -4.57 4.03 7.10
C TYR A 58 -3.05 4.05 7.00
N ALA A 59 -2.33 4.01 8.11
CA ALA A 59 -0.87 4.15 8.11
C ALA A 59 -0.13 3.00 7.39
N PRO A 60 -0.45 1.70 7.62
CA PRO A 60 0.35 0.60 7.09
C PRO A 60 0.58 0.60 5.57
N PRO A 61 -0.42 0.84 4.70
CA PRO A 61 -0.17 0.94 3.27
C PRO A 61 0.70 2.14 2.87
N ARG A 62 0.63 3.26 3.59
CA ARG A 62 1.42 4.47 3.30
C ARG A 62 2.88 4.27 3.68
N GLU A 63 3.10 3.74 4.88
CA GLU A 63 4.44 3.44 5.40
C GLU A 63 5.15 2.42 4.54
N LEU A 64 4.45 1.36 4.11
CA LEU A 64 4.99 0.37 3.18
C LEU A 64 5.41 0.98 1.84
N LEU A 65 4.57 1.83 1.23
CA LEU A 65 4.92 2.49 -0.03
C LEU A 65 6.08 3.47 0.13
N GLY A 66 6.14 4.18 1.27
CA GLY A 66 7.25 5.08 1.57
C GLY A 66 8.57 4.36 1.87
N ALA A 67 8.53 3.08 2.22
CA ALA A 67 9.73 2.26 2.43
C ALA A 67 10.30 1.66 1.13
N LEU A 68 9.59 1.75 0.01
CA LEU A 68 10.04 1.23 -1.28
C LEU A 68 11.08 2.16 -1.92
N PRO A 69 12.27 1.65 -2.32
CA PRO A 69 13.33 2.49 -2.86
C PRO A 69 12.99 3.14 -4.22
N GLU A 70 12.05 2.58 -4.98
CA GLU A 70 11.62 3.10 -6.28
C GLU A 70 10.63 4.26 -6.15
N VAL A 71 9.89 4.35 -5.04
CA VAL A 71 8.80 5.31 -4.90
C VAL A 71 9.37 6.68 -4.57
N SER A 72 9.42 7.55 -5.58
CA SER A 72 9.94 8.91 -5.45
C SER A 72 8.88 9.90 -4.98
N ALA A 73 7.62 9.63 -5.26
CA ALA A 73 6.50 10.45 -4.84
C ALA A 73 5.27 9.59 -4.54
N LEU A 74 4.71 9.78 -3.35
CA LEU A 74 3.41 9.22 -2.96
C LEU A 74 2.38 10.36 -2.93
N SER A 75 1.37 10.25 -3.78
CA SER A 75 0.27 11.21 -3.85
C SER A 75 -1.05 10.54 -3.46
N GLU A 76 -1.97 11.34 -2.94
CA GLU A 76 -3.33 10.91 -2.62
C GLU A 76 -4.34 11.85 -3.27
N MET A 77 -5.48 11.30 -3.66
CA MET A 77 -6.57 12.10 -4.17
C MET A 77 -7.12 13.03 -3.07
N PRO A 78 -7.73 14.18 -3.41
CA PRO A 78 -8.32 15.09 -2.41
C PRO A 78 -9.31 14.40 -1.46
N ARG A 79 -10.01 13.37 -1.97
CA ARG A 79 -10.88 12.48 -1.21
C ARG A 79 -10.13 11.18 -0.88
N HIS A 80 -9.36 11.20 0.20
CA HIS A 80 -8.62 10.04 0.72
C HIS A 80 -9.01 9.73 2.18
N GLY A 81 -8.44 8.65 2.72
CA GLY A 81 -8.67 8.22 4.09
C GLY A 81 -10.15 7.90 4.37
N GLU A 82 -10.72 8.48 5.41
CA GLU A 82 -12.13 8.29 5.78
C GLU A 82 -13.10 8.78 4.69
N LYS A 83 -12.67 9.82 3.95
CA LYS A 83 -13.41 10.42 2.83
C LYS A 83 -13.11 9.73 1.50
N SER A 84 -12.48 8.55 1.49
CA SER A 84 -12.14 7.86 0.25
C SER A 84 -13.37 7.59 -0.62
N PHE A 85 -13.17 7.76 -1.92
CA PHE A 85 -14.20 7.48 -2.90
C PHE A 85 -14.31 5.96 -3.11
N CYS A 86 -15.55 5.44 -3.12
CA CYS A 86 -15.77 4.02 -3.39
C CYS A 86 -15.52 3.76 -4.88
N CYS A 87 -14.64 2.80 -5.21
CA CYS A 87 -14.38 2.41 -6.60
C CYS A 87 -15.56 1.68 -7.27
N GLY A 88 -16.64 1.37 -6.54
CA GLY A 88 -17.81 0.68 -7.08
C GLY A 88 -17.70 -0.84 -7.13
N ALA A 89 -16.50 -1.41 -7.00
CA ALA A 89 -16.26 -2.86 -7.06
C ALA A 89 -16.74 -3.66 -5.84
N GLY A 90 -17.05 -2.98 -4.73
CA GLY A 90 -17.49 -3.62 -3.49
C GLY A 90 -18.99 -3.96 -3.47
N GLY A 91 -19.35 -5.03 -2.77
CA GLY A 91 -20.76 -5.36 -2.49
C GLY A 91 -21.54 -5.97 -3.67
N ALA A 92 -20.84 -6.59 -4.63
CA ALA A 92 -21.45 -7.26 -5.80
C ALA A 92 -22.35 -6.35 -6.66
N ARG A 93 -22.07 -5.04 -6.71
CA ARG A 93 -22.83 -4.03 -7.46
C ARG A 93 -22.28 -3.74 -8.86
N MET A 94 -21.32 -4.53 -9.35
CA MET A 94 -20.78 -4.40 -10.71
C MET A 94 -21.51 -5.35 -11.65
N TRP A 95 -22.70 -4.93 -12.08
CA TRP A 95 -23.53 -5.53 -13.12
C TRP A 95 -24.24 -4.41 -13.88
#